data_AF-A0A439KR91-F1
#
_entry.id   AF-A0A439KR91-F1
#
_cell.length_a   1.000
_cell.length_b   1.000
_cell.length_c   1.000
_cell.angle_alpha   90.00
_cell.angle_beta   90.00
_cell.angle_gamma   90.00
#
_symmetry.space_group_name_H-M   'P 1'
#
loop_
_entity.id
_entity.type
_entity.pdbx_description
1 polymer ?
#
loop_
_entity_poly.entity_id
_entity_poly.type
_entity_poly.pdbx_seq_one_letter_code
_entity_poly.pdbx_strand_id
1 'polypeptide(L)'
;MKTHLRMITLAAFTALSGAAFAQTDPHHPEGDAPQATTTAPAADAVPGKLPEQCTTMMSTMQKMMPMMQKMMQDGQGGMMQGGDMMKNMPMDIANMPEASRTYMDAMKRMDGPMMQAIQAEDPDIAFVQSMIPHHQGAIDMARAVLQFGKDDQVRNWANQIITAQQAEIAAMQEWLKQHAK
;
A
#
# COMPACT_ATOMS: atom_id res chain seq x y z
N MET A 1 15.31 67.23 -5.44
CA MET A 1 15.67 66.69 -6.76
C MET A 1 16.52 65.44 -6.56
N LYS A 2 16.29 64.41 -7.41
CA LYS A 2 16.95 63.09 -7.50
C LYS A 2 16.35 62.00 -6.60
N THR A 3 15.26 61.36 -7.01
CA THR A 3 15.12 60.19 -7.92
C THR A 3 15.47 58.84 -7.28
N HIS A 4 14.42 58.01 -7.21
CA HIS A 4 14.38 56.61 -6.81
C HIS A 4 15.32 55.71 -7.63
N LEU A 5 15.89 54.67 -6.99
CA LEU A 5 16.14 53.41 -7.67
C LEU A 5 16.00 52.25 -6.68
N ARG A 6 14.84 51.59 -6.73
CA ARG A 6 14.59 50.29 -6.09
C ARG A 6 15.33 49.23 -6.92
N MET A 7 16.37 48.61 -6.37
CA MET A 7 16.90 47.37 -6.94
C MET A 7 16.06 46.20 -6.42
N ILE A 8 15.17 45.72 -7.30
CA ILE A 8 14.51 44.42 -7.18
C ILE A 8 15.55 43.40 -7.63
N THR A 9 16.21 42.73 -6.69
CA THR A 9 17.04 41.57 -7.00
C THR A 9 16.10 40.38 -7.16
N LEU A 10 15.82 40.01 -8.41
CA LEU A 10 15.13 38.79 -8.80
C LEU A 10 16.07 37.61 -8.51
N ALA A 11 15.91 36.95 -7.37
CA ALA A 11 16.54 35.66 -7.14
C ALA A 11 15.83 34.62 -8.01
N ALA A 12 16.48 34.21 -9.10
CA ALA A 12 16.03 33.11 -9.92
C ALA A 12 16.04 31.82 -9.10
N PHE A 13 14.86 31.33 -8.72
CA PHE A 13 14.66 29.97 -8.24
C PHE A 13 14.87 29.03 -9.44
N THR A 14 16.08 28.50 -9.59
CA THR A 14 16.27 27.29 -10.39
C THR A 14 15.73 26.12 -9.57
N ALA A 15 14.48 25.75 -9.84
CA ALA A 15 13.96 24.46 -9.44
C ALA A 15 14.73 23.39 -10.24
N LEU A 16 15.70 22.73 -9.60
CA LEU A 16 16.13 21.42 -10.07
C LEU A 16 15.00 20.46 -9.72
N SER A 17 14.15 20.16 -10.70
CA SER A 17 13.28 18.99 -10.65
C SER A 17 14.18 17.76 -10.48
N GLY A 18 14.20 17.20 -9.28
CA GLY A 18 14.73 15.86 -9.05
C GLY A 18 13.87 14.91 -9.85
N ALA A 19 14.41 14.42 -10.97
CA ALA A 19 13.85 13.29 -11.67
C ALA A 19 13.72 12.13 -10.68
N ALA A 20 12.50 11.61 -10.52
CA ALA A 20 12.29 10.32 -9.91
C ALA A 20 13.11 9.30 -10.70
N PHE A 21 14.19 8.79 -10.10
CA PHE A 21 14.91 7.65 -10.65
C PHE A 21 14.00 6.43 -10.47
N ALA A 22 13.21 6.14 -11.50
CA ALA A 22 12.70 4.79 -11.71
C ALA A 22 13.91 3.87 -11.76
N GLN A 23 14.08 3.04 -10.72
CA GLN A 23 15.02 1.93 -10.78
C GLN A 23 14.56 1.02 -11.91
N THR A 24 15.33 1.00 -13.00
CA THR A 24 15.14 0.02 -14.07
C THR A 24 15.52 -1.34 -13.50
N ASP A 25 14.51 -2.10 -13.10
CA ASP A 25 14.65 -3.50 -12.75
C ASP A 25 14.95 -4.30 -14.05
N PRO A 26 16.09 -5.00 -14.18
CA PRO A 26 16.46 -5.73 -15.39
C PRO A 26 15.59 -6.99 -15.65
N HIS A 27 14.51 -7.21 -14.90
CA HIS A 27 13.63 -8.38 -15.04
C HIS A 27 12.22 -8.11 -15.61
N HIS A 28 11.95 -6.95 -16.23
CA HIS A 28 10.66 -6.71 -16.88
C HIS A 28 10.80 -6.47 -18.40
N PRO A 29 10.41 -7.42 -19.27
CA PRO A 29 10.33 -7.15 -20.70
C PRO A 29 9.10 -6.29 -21.00
N GLU A 30 9.32 -5.10 -21.56
CA GLU A 30 8.29 -4.20 -22.05
C GLU A 30 7.45 -4.88 -23.14
N GLY A 31 6.15 -4.99 -22.90
CA GLY A 31 5.16 -5.43 -23.87
C GLY A 31 4.31 -4.24 -24.30
N ASP A 32 4.67 -3.64 -25.44
CA ASP A 32 3.85 -2.70 -26.19
C ASP A 32 2.54 -3.36 -26.62
N ALA A 33 1.39 -2.88 -26.12
CA ALA A 33 0.09 -3.24 -26.65
C ALA A 33 -0.85 -2.01 -26.67
N PRO A 34 -1.45 -1.67 -27.83
CA PRO A 34 -2.27 -0.47 -27.98
C PRO A 34 -3.62 -0.60 -27.25
N GLN A 35 -4.02 0.49 -26.59
CA GLN A 35 -5.32 0.65 -25.94
C GLN A 35 -6.45 0.64 -26.98
N ALA A 36 -7.34 -0.35 -26.90
CA ALA A 36 -8.56 -0.40 -27.71
C ALA A 36 -9.70 0.34 -26.99
N THR A 37 -10.08 1.49 -27.54
CA THR A 37 -11.37 2.16 -27.28
C THR A 37 -12.50 1.30 -27.83
N THR A 38 -13.48 0.90 -27.00
CA THR A 38 -14.74 0.35 -27.50
C THR A 38 -15.92 1.08 -26.87
N THR A 39 -16.63 1.80 -27.72
CA THR A 39 -17.98 2.32 -27.47
C THR A 39 -18.97 1.16 -27.43
N ALA A 40 -19.82 1.10 -26.40
CA ALA A 40 -20.91 0.13 -26.31
C ALA A 40 -22.06 0.49 -27.27
N PRO A 41 -22.63 -0.46 -28.04
CA PRO A 41 -23.93 -0.27 -28.67
C PRO A 41 -25.06 -0.86 -27.82
N ALA A 42 -26.21 -0.19 -27.90
CA ALA A 42 -27.42 -0.40 -27.11
C ALA A 42 -28.16 -1.73 -27.42
N ALA A 43 -28.98 -2.11 -26.45
CA ALA A 43 -29.89 -3.25 -26.49
C ALA A 43 -31.08 -2.98 -27.42
N ASP A 44 -31.41 -3.96 -28.26
CA ASP A 44 -32.80 -4.28 -28.62
C ASP A 44 -32.91 -5.73 -29.15
N ALA A 45 -34.10 -6.28 -28.97
CA ALA A 45 -34.48 -7.68 -28.80
C ALA A 45 -34.22 -8.68 -29.95
N VAL A 46 -34.33 -10.00 -29.63
CA VAL A 46 -35.26 -10.96 -30.28
C VAL A 46 -35.25 -12.31 -29.49
N PRO A 47 -36.37 -13.07 -29.49
CA PRO A 47 -36.73 -14.04 -28.45
C PRO A 47 -36.54 -15.52 -28.87
N GLY A 48 -36.62 -16.42 -27.90
CA GLY A 48 -37.09 -17.80 -28.14
C GLY A 48 -36.07 -18.91 -27.90
N LYS A 49 -36.36 -19.70 -26.85
CA LYS A 49 -35.87 -21.06 -26.55
C LYS A 49 -34.35 -21.23 -26.41
N LEU A 50 -33.91 -21.33 -25.15
CA LEU A 50 -32.57 -21.81 -24.82
C LEU A 50 -32.32 -23.18 -25.49
N PRO A 51 -31.17 -23.40 -26.15
CA PRO A 51 -30.83 -24.70 -26.72
C PRO A 51 -30.90 -25.77 -25.63
N GLU A 52 -31.29 -27.01 -25.95
CA GLU A 52 -31.51 -28.07 -24.94
C GLU A 52 -30.32 -28.24 -24.00
N GLN A 53 -29.11 -27.99 -24.48
CA GLN A 53 -27.88 -27.98 -23.68
C GLN A 53 -27.90 -26.93 -22.55
N CYS A 54 -28.42 -25.72 -22.80
CA CYS A 54 -28.61 -24.71 -21.77
C CYS A 54 -29.71 -25.11 -20.77
N THR A 55 -30.78 -25.75 -21.24
CA THR A 55 -31.86 -26.24 -20.35
C THR A 55 -31.36 -27.38 -19.46
N THR A 56 -30.56 -28.31 -20.01
CA THR A 56 -29.92 -29.39 -19.27
C THR A 56 -28.89 -28.86 -18.27
N MET A 57 -28.11 -27.83 -18.65
CA MET A 57 -27.16 -27.19 -17.72
C MET A 57 -27.90 -26.48 -16.58
N MET A 58 -28.97 -25.74 -16.86
CA MET A 58 -29.78 -25.10 -15.82
C MET A 58 -30.50 -26.10 -14.92
N SER A 59 -31.03 -27.20 -15.47
CA SER A 59 -31.60 -28.32 -14.70
C SER A 59 -30.56 -28.97 -13.78
N THR A 60 -29.33 -29.13 -14.24
CA THR A 60 -28.23 -29.70 -13.45
C THR A 60 -27.82 -28.74 -12.33
N MET A 61 -27.72 -27.44 -12.61
CA MET A 61 -27.47 -26.41 -11.59
C MET A 61 -28.62 -26.30 -10.58
N GLN A 62 -29.87 -26.43 -11.02
CA GLN A 62 -31.05 -26.45 -10.13
C GLN A 62 -31.04 -27.67 -9.20
N LYS A 63 -30.54 -28.82 -9.67
CA LYS A 63 -30.38 -30.05 -8.85
C LYS A 63 -29.18 -29.98 -7.92
N MET A 64 -28.13 -29.23 -8.27
CA MET A 64 -26.98 -28.98 -7.40
C MET A 64 -27.23 -27.86 -6.38
N MET A 65 -28.18 -26.95 -6.62
CA MET A 65 -28.53 -25.87 -5.70
C MET A 65 -28.86 -26.36 -4.27
N PRO A 66 -29.69 -27.38 -4.04
CA PRO A 66 -29.94 -27.86 -2.67
C PRO A 66 -28.71 -28.49 -2.02
N MET A 67 -27.78 -29.07 -2.80
CA MET A 67 -26.50 -29.55 -2.27
C MET A 67 -25.59 -28.39 -1.87
N MET A 68 -25.48 -27.34 -2.69
CA MET A 68 -24.75 -26.11 -2.32
C MET A 68 -25.41 -25.38 -1.14
N GLN A 69 -26.74 -25.32 -1.10
CA GLN A 69 -27.50 -24.75 0.01
C GLN A 69 -27.27 -25.54 1.30
N LYS A 70 -27.22 -26.88 1.21
CA LYS A 70 -26.87 -27.75 2.33
C LYS A 70 -25.41 -27.61 2.74
N MET A 71 -24.48 -27.41 1.80
CA MET A 71 -23.08 -27.10 2.12
C MET A 71 -22.94 -25.73 2.79
N MET A 72 -23.77 -24.75 2.44
CA MET A 72 -23.80 -23.42 3.08
C MET A 72 -24.52 -23.45 4.44
N GLN A 73 -25.54 -24.28 4.62
CA GLN A 73 -26.24 -24.47 5.90
C GLN A 73 -25.44 -25.35 6.88
N ASP A 74 -24.82 -26.43 6.41
CA ASP A 74 -23.94 -27.28 7.21
C ASP A 74 -22.54 -26.64 7.38
N GLY A 75 -22.18 -25.67 6.52
CA GLY A 75 -21.02 -24.80 6.63
C GLY A 75 -21.22 -23.56 7.50
N GLN A 76 -22.44 -23.33 8.02
CA GLN A 76 -22.70 -22.36 9.07
C GLN A 76 -22.18 -22.90 10.41
N GLY A 77 -20.88 -22.72 10.62
CA GLY A 77 -20.25 -22.95 11.92
C GLY A 77 -18.82 -22.48 12.09
N GLY A 78 -18.12 -21.95 11.06
CA GLY A 78 -16.68 -21.72 11.24
C GLY A 78 -15.91 -20.77 10.32
N MET A 79 -16.54 -19.95 9.47
CA MET A 79 -15.77 -19.07 8.55
C MET A 79 -16.12 -17.58 8.60
N MET A 80 -16.78 -17.11 9.67
CA MET A 80 -16.99 -15.68 9.97
C MET A 80 -16.21 -15.21 11.22
N GLN A 81 -15.17 -15.94 11.61
CA GLN A 81 -14.33 -15.58 12.77
C GLN A 81 -12.85 -15.49 12.36
N GLY A 82 -12.58 -14.87 11.21
CA GLY A 82 -11.21 -14.54 10.77
C GLY A 82 -10.54 -13.43 11.59
N GLY A 83 -11.31 -12.71 12.41
CA GLY A 83 -10.80 -11.63 13.27
C GLY A 83 -10.20 -12.09 14.61
N ASP A 84 -10.58 -13.26 15.13
CA ASP A 84 -10.12 -13.72 16.45
C ASP A 84 -8.95 -14.72 16.41
N MET A 85 -8.65 -15.31 15.24
CA MET A 85 -7.53 -16.26 15.09
C MET A 85 -6.15 -15.60 15.30
N MET A 86 -6.01 -14.30 15.04
CA MET A 86 -4.78 -13.52 15.31
C MET A 86 -4.70 -13.02 16.75
N LYS A 87 -5.84 -12.95 17.47
CA LYS A 87 -5.91 -12.35 18.81
C LYS A 87 -5.36 -13.27 19.91
N ASN A 88 -5.35 -14.57 19.64
CA ASN A 88 -5.08 -15.62 20.62
C ASN A 88 -3.97 -16.61 20.24
N MET A 89 -3.14 -16.34 19.21
CA MET A 89 -1.90 -17.10 19.07
C MET A 89 -0.84 -16.51 20.00
N PRO A 90 -0.43 -17.22 21.07
CA PRO A 90 0.67 -16.77 21.90
C PRO A 90 1.94 -16.85 21.05
N MET A 91 2.34 -15.71 20.47
CA MET A 91 3.72 -15.56 20.00
C MET A 91 4.59 -15.70 21.25
N ASP A 92 5.46 -16.72 21.28
CA ASP A 92 6.41 -16.92 22.36
C ASP A 92 7.52 -15.87 22.27
N ILE A 93 7.17 -14.61 22.57
CA ILE A 93 8.07 -13.46 22.49
C ILE A 93 9.30 -13.69 23.36
N ALA A 94 9.19 -14.46 24.45
CA ALA A 94 10.30 -14.74 25.36
C ALA A 94 11.42 -15.56 24.69
N ASN A 95 11.10 -16.48 23.77
CA ASN A 95 12.08 -17.33 23.11
C ASN A 95 12.45 -16.88 21.68
N MET A 96 12.00 -15.70 21.24
CA MET A 96 12.34 -15.19 19.91
C MET A 96 13.77 -14.65 19.83
N PRO A 97 14.47 -14.88 18.69
CA PRO A 97 15.74 -14.22 18.40
C PRO A 97 15.62 -12.71 18.58
N GLU A 98 16.68 -12.07 19.10
CA GLU A 98 16.69 -10.64 19.37
C GLU A 98 16.31 -9.82 18.12
N ALA A 99 16.86 -10.17 16.96
CA ALA A 99 16.53 -9.54 15.69
C ALA A 99 15.02 -9.55 15.40
N SER A 100 14.35 -10.69 15.64
CA SER A 100 12.91 -10.82 15.42
C SER A 100 12.10 -9.94 16.38
N ARG A 101 12.55 -9.81 17.64
CA ARG A 101 11.94 -8.88 18.60
C ARG A 101 12.12 -7.43 18.18
N THR A 102 13.30 -7.04 17.72
CA THR A 102 13.56 -5.68 17.23
C THR A 102 12.68 -5.31 16.03
N TYR A 103 12.46 -6.23 15.09
CA TYR A 103 11.52 -6.01 13.98
C TYR A 103 10.08 -5.82 14.49
N MET A 104 9.63 -6.66 15.42
CA MET A 104 8.28 -6.53 16.01
C MET A 104 8.11 -5.21 16.76
N ASP A 105 9.12 -4.79 17.53
CA ASP A 105 9.10 -3.51 18.24
C ASP A 105 9.05 -2.31 17.28
N ALA A 106 9.73 -2.39 16.12
CA ALA A 106 9.62 -1.38 15.07
C ALA A 106 8.20 -1.31 14.49
N MET A 107 7.62 -2.46 14.13
CA MET A 107 6.25 -2.52 13.61
C MET A 107 5.21 -2.02 14.64
N LYS A 108 5.37 -2.38 15.90
CA LYS A 108 4.48 -1.93 16.98
C LYS A 108 4.56 -0.43 17.21
N ARG A 109 5.75 0.18 17.09
CA ARG A 109 5.92 1.63 17.30
C ARG A 109 5.30 2.46 16.18
N MET A 110 5.24 1.95 14.95
CA MET A 110 4.58 2.67 13.86
C MET A 110 3.04 2.54 13.87
N ASP A 111 2.50 1.43 14.39
CA ASP A 111 1.07 1.08 14.33
C ASP A 111 0.14 2.16 14.92
N GLY A 112 0.34 2.53 16.18
CA GLY A 112 -0.53 3.49 16.87
C GLY A 112 -0.62 4.86 16.17
N PRO A 113 0.51 5.56 15.93
CA PRO A 113 0.51 6.84 15.25
C PRO A 113 -0.04 6.77 13.82
N MET A 114 0.22 5.68 13.08
CA MET A 114 -0.32 5.49 11.74
C MET A 114 -1.86 5.37 11.78
N MET A 115 -2.39 4.53 12.69
CA MET A 115 -3.82 4.33 12.86
C MET A 115 -4.54 5.59 13.37
N GLN A 116 -3.84 6.46 14.10
CA GLN A 116 -4.35 7.77 14.47
C GLN A 116 -4.38 8.72 13.26
N ALA A 117 -3.33 8.74 12.45
CA ALA A 117 -3.20 9.64 11.30
C ALA A 117 -4.25 9.40 10.20
N ILE A 118 -4.61 8.13 9.94
CA ILE A 118 -5.62 7.81 8.92
C ILE A 118 -7.04 8.27 9.27
N GLN A 119 -7.26 8.81 10.48
CA GLN A 119 -8.54 9.36 10.90
C GLN A 119 -8.73 10.83 10.50
N ALA A 120 -7.71 11.47 9.92
CA ALA A 120 -7.85 12.83 9.40
C ALA A 120 -8.89 12.88 8.27
N GLU A 121 -9.71 13.94 8.24
CA GLU A 121 -10.78 14.11 7.25
C GLU A 121 -10.23 14.37 5.83
N ASP A 122 -9.13 15.12 5.75
CA ASP A 122 -8.44 15.40 4.49
C ASP A 122 -7.57 14.19 4.11
N PRO A 123 -7.80 13.54 2.96
CA PRO A 123 -7.07 12.35 2.55
C PRO A 123 -5.58 12.60 2.31
N ASP A 124 -5.19 13.79 1.86
CA ASP A 124 -3.77 14.12 1.64
C ASP A 124 -3.06 14.28 2.99
N ILE A 125 -3.71 14.92 3.95
CA ILE A 125 -3.20 15.03 5.32
C ILE A 125 -3.12 13.64 5.97
N ALA A 126 -4.16 12.81 5.83
CA ALA A 126 -4.20 11.46 6.36
C ALA A 126 -3.06 10.60 5.79
N PHE A 127 -2.82 10.67 4.49
CA PHE A 127 -1.73 9.98 3.83
C PHE A 127 -0.37 10.44 4.36
N VAL A 128 -0.09 11.74 4.34
CA VAL A 128 1.22 12.27 4.75
C VAL A 128 1.49 12.02 6.24
N GLN A 129 0.50 12.22 7.11
CA GLN A 129 0.64 11.96 8.53
C GLN A 129 0.84 10.47 8.84
N SER A 130 0.22 9.55 8.07
CA SER A 130 0.38 8.11 8.27
C SER A 130 1.67 7.56 7.67
N MET A 131 2.18 8.18 6.59
CA MET A 131 3.43 7.78 5.96
C MET A 131 4.67 8.12 6.79
N ILE A 132 4.64 9.18 7.60
CA ILE A 132 5.75 9.51 8.51
C ILE A 132 6.08 8.35 9.49
N PRO A 133 5.14 7.85 10.31
CA PRO A 133 5.43 6.72 11.20
C PRO A 133 5.69 5.41 10.44
N HIS A 134 5.03 5.18 9.30
CA HIS A 134 5.32 4.02 8.45
C HIS A 134 6.79 4.02 7.98
N HIS A 135 7.28 5.17 7.49
CA HIS A 135 8.66 5.31 7.05
C HIS A 135 9.64 5.18 8.22
N GLN A 136 9.30 5.72 9.39
CA GLN A 136 10.11 5.55 10.59
C GLN A 136 10.21 4.07 11.00
N GLY A 137 9.12 3.29 10.88
CA GLY A 137 9.13 1.85 11.10
C GLY A 137 10.09 1.11 10.16
N ALA A 138 10.05 1.44 8.86
CA ALA A 138 10.96 0.84 7.87
C ALA A 138 12.43 1.21 8.12
N ILE A 139 12.73 2.46 8.51
CA ILE A 139 14.07 2.88 8.94
C ILE A 139 14.57 2.05 10.13
N ASP A 140 13.70 1.82 11.11
CA ASP A 140 14.08 1.09 12.32
C ASP A 140 14.28 -0.41 12.04
N MET A 141 13.50 -1.00 11.13
CA MET A 141 13.76 -2.35 10.62
C MET A 141 15.07 -2.42 9.82
N ALA A 142 15.34 -1.44 8.96
CA ALA A 142 16.60 -1.37 8.23
C ALA A 142 17.81 -1.27 9.19
N ARG A 143 17.69 -0.51 10.28
CA ARG A 143 18.72 -0.47 11.35
C ARG A 143 18.88 -1.82 12.04
N ALA A 144 17.80 -2.55 12.28
CA ALA A 144 17.88 -3.88 12.87
C ALA A 144 18.65 -4.86 11.97
N VAL A 145 18.42 -4.86 10.65
CA VAL A 145 19.21 -5.73 9.76
C VAL A 145 20.68 -5.30 9.66
N LEU A 146 20.99 -4.00 9.82
CA LEU A 146 22.38 -3.55 9.94
C LEU A 146 23.05 -4.00 11.25
N GLN A 147 22.28 -4.24 12.31
CA GLN A 147 22.78 -4.72 13.60
C GLN A 147 22.98 -6.24 13.59
N PHE A 148 22.02 -7.00 13.07
CA PHE A 148 21.99 -8.47 13.22
C PHE A 148 22.31 -9.24 11.92
N GLY A 149 22.09 -8.62 10.77
CA GLY A 149 22.30 -9.21 9.45
C GLY A 149 23.76 -9.14 8.98
N LYS A 150 24.15 -10.14 8.18
CA LYS A 150 25.54 -10.33 7.71
C LYS A 150 25.70 -10.27 6.19
N ASP A 151 24.61 -10.35 5.44
CA ASP A 151 24.66 -10.29 3.97
C ASP A 151 24.92 -8.86 3.48
N ASP A 152 25.97 -8.68 2.69
CA ASP A 152 26.43 -7.35 2.25
C ASP A 152 25.41 -6.65 1.36
N GLN A 153 24.70 -7.39 0.49
CA GLN A 153 23.70 -6.81 -0.39
C GLN A 153 22.47 -6.34 0.40
N VAL A 154 22.02 -7.13 1.38
CA VAL A 154 20.92 -6.74 2.27
C VAL A 154 21.29 -5.50 3.09
N ARG A 155 22.52 -5.42 3.58
CA ARG A 155 23.02 -4.24 4.32
C ARG A 155 23.10 -3.00 3.42
N ASN A 156 23.49 -3.18 2.15
CA ASN A 156 23.47 -2.10 1.17
C ASN A 156 22.04 -1.58 0.93
N TRP A 157 21.06 -2.46 0.71
CA TRP A 157 19.65 -2.08 0.61
C TRP A 157 19.14 -1.35 1.85
N ALA A 158 19.50 -1.82 3.05
CA ALA A 158 19.11 -1.17 4.29
C ALA A 158 19.62 0.28 4.41
N ASN A 159 20.88 0.54 4.02
CA ASN A 159 21.41 1.91 3.99
C ASN A 159 20.70 2.81 2.98
N GLN A 160 20.33 2.27 1.82
CA GLN A 160 19.55 3.00 0.82
C GLN A 160 18.16 3.36 1.34
N ILE A 161 17.46 2.40 1.97
CA ILE A 161 16.17 2.62 2.62
C ILE A 161 16.26 3.73 3.68
N ILE A 162 17.27 3.67 4.56
CA ILE A 162 17.46 4.68 5.60
C ILE A 162 17.62 6.07 4.98
N THR A 163 18.48 6.20 3.97
CA THR A 163 18.77 7.49 3.33
C THR A 163 17.54 8.06 2.65
N ALA A 164 16.86 7.26 1.82
CA ALA A 164 15.68 7.70 1.07
C ALA A 164 14.54 8.10 2.01
N GLN A 165 14.19 7.22 2.96
CA GLN A 165 13.02 7.45 3.80
C GLN A 165 13.24 8.56 4.83
N GLN A 166 14.48 8.84 5.24
CA GLN A 166 14.77 10.03 6.04
C GLN A 166 14.51 11.32 5.27
N ALA A 167 14.87 11.36 3.98
CA ALA A 167 14.60 12.51 3.13
C ALA A 167 13.09 12.69 2.90
N GLU A 168 12.35 11.60 2.68
CA GLU A 168 10.89 11.62 2.52
C GLU A 168 10.18 12.08 3.79
N ILE A 169 10.59 11.61 4.98
CA ILE A 169 10.07 12.11 6.26
C ILE A 169 10.26 13.63 6.37
N ALA A 170 11.45 14.14 6.05
CA ALA A 170 11.73 15.57 6.12
C ALA A 170 10.84 16.38 5.15
N ALA A 171 10.66 15.89 3.93
CA ALA A 171 9.78 16.51 2.93
C ALA A 171 8.31 16.51 3.38
N MET A 172 7.82 15.39 3.90
CA MET A 172 6.45 15.24 4.44
C MET A 172 6.21 16.16 5.64
N GLN A 173 7.16 16.24 6.57
CA GLN A 173 7.07 17.15 7.72
C GLN A 173 7.03 18.61 7.28
N GLU A 174 7.82 18.99 6.28
CA GLU A 174 7.80 20.35 5.75
C GLU A 174 6.49 20.65 5.02
N TRP A 175 5.99 19.69 4.24
CA TRP A 175 4.70 19.82 3.59
C TRP A 175 3.56 20.01 4.61
N LEU A 176 3.54 19.23 5.71
CA LEU A 176 2.51 19.38 6.76
C LEU A 176 2.53 20.75 7.42
N LYS A 177 3.70 21.38 7.64
CA LYS A 177 3.76 22.74 8.21
C LYS A 177 3.07 23.79 7.34
N GLN A 178 2.99 23.54 6.03
CA GLN A 178 2.41 24.47 5.05
C GLN A 178 0.91 24.21 4.82
N HIS A 179 0.45 22.98 5.07
CA HIS A 179 -0.89 22.53 4.66
C HIS A 179 -1.80 22.10 5.82
N ALA A 180 -1.25 21.59 6.93
CA ALA A 180 -2.04 21.26 8.11
C ALA A 180 -2.38 22.55 8.87
N LYS A 181 -3.66 22.95 8.84
CA LYS A 181 -4.20 24.11 9.57
C LYS A 181 -4.88 23.68 10.86
#